data_AF-A0A5P9PV69-F1
#
_entry.id   AF-A0A5P9PV69-F1
#
_cell.length_a   1.000
_cell.length_b   1.000
_cell.length_c   1.000
_cell.angle_alpha   90.00
_cell.angle_beta   90.00
_cell.angle_gamma   90.00
#
_symmetry.space_group_name_H-M   'P 1'
#
loop_
_entity.id
_entity.type
_entity.pdbx_description
1 polymer ?
#
loop_
_entity_poly.entity_id
_entity_poly.type
_entity_poly.pdbx_seq_one_letter_code
_entity_poly.pdbx_strand_id
1 'polypeptide(L)'
;MNRRHTLLALTTAAALLTPGAAALAAPPGVDPSTVELNLLPGQSTTIAKNVTTAPIPPNPDLVLLADTTGSMTDAIGNVQANAGAVTDSVRQAQPTAQFGVASYQDEEDSTYLFRVEQNITADTAAVQAGLAQWQVGNGGDTPESAINALHELATGAMNYRPDDTKIVAWFGDAPSHDPSNGHTLADTIAALQAAKIRVVAVNVGNGQPGRPGLDAADSGVPAGQATQIVNATGGVLLNAADNQVAQKILEGIQAVKSTVSPVATCDPQLTVTNAPSSVTVDSGSTATFTETIAVAAGTTPGTYRCTVDYLVDGVSRGFIENTTVHVRGLAVDDVTVSEGAGSANFTVSLLGGASPDPVTVNYATANGSATAPADYAASGGTVTIPAGQTSAPVTVPIVSDAVDEATEDFTLNLSSSSTGVGIVDGQGVGTIIDDDRDGSFSCTGTAADVAGITVAVANPANLPCVDDSKTVASISLNAGLLNVKSNTLTASTDLTPDDQSLPPAAGDRALSTAKVDKTTVSALGLNIELGVIEAQASASCVAGPGGLQPAFAGSSNIASLKINGVAVTVGSAPLTIPLLIGSLKLNSTVVENGVVTQEAVAVDTPLAHVVLAKAQADVHGSAAHPGGSPCTR
;
A
#
# COMPACT_ATOMS: atom_id res chain seq x y z
N MET A 1 -29.38 -68.57 -23.46
CA MET A 1 -30.51 -68.00 -22.69
C MET A 1 -30.55 -66.50 -22.96
N ASN A 2 -31.33 -66.10 -23.97
CA ASN A 2 -31.34 -64.73 -24.52
C ASN A 2 -32.29 -63.83 -23.72
N ARG A 3 -31.78 -62.67 -23.30
CA ARG A 3 -32.53 -61.59 -22.66
C ARG A 3 -33.52 -60.98 -23.67
N ARG A 4 -34.79 -60.92 -23.28
CA ARG A 4 -35.86 -60.20 -23.98
C ARG A 4 -35.67 -58.68 -23.82
N HIS A 5 -35.80 -57.95 -24.92
CA HIS A 5 -35.94 -56.50 -24.94
C HIS A 5 -37.38 -56.10 -24.61
N THR A 6 -37.55 -55.22 -23.62
CA THR A 6 -38.84 -54.61 -23.28
C THR A 6 -38.83 -53.19 -23.85
N LEU A 7 -39.69 -52.94 -24.84
CA LEU A 7 -40.03 -51.61 -25.36
C LEU A 7 -40.70 -50.80 -24.24
N LEU A 8 -40.16 -49.63 -23.90
CA LEU A 8 -40.80 -48.67 -23.01
C LEU A 8 -41.45 -47.57 -23.88
N ALA A 9 -42.78 -47.48 -23.79
CA ALA A 9 -43.57 -46.48 -24.49
C ALA A 9 -43.32 -45.07 -23.92
N LEU A 10 -42.97 -44.12 -24.79
CA LEU A 10 -42.85 -42.71 -24.45
C LEU A 10 -44.26 -42.10 -24.38
N THR A 11 -44.75 -41.82 -23.17
CA THR A 11 -45.92 -40.97 -22.96
C THR A 11 -45.49 -39.51 -22.94
N THR A 12 -45.93 -38.76 -23.95
CA THR A 12 -45.82 -37.30 -24.02
C THR A 12 -46.60 -36.66 -22.88
N ALA A 13 -45.90 -36.13 -21.87
CA ALA A 13 -46.47 -35.23 -20.88
C ALA A 13 -46.62 -33.84 -21.51
N ALA A 14 -47.86 -33.41 -21.71
CA ALA A 14 -48.16 -32.02 -22.03
C ALA A 14 -47.72 -31.15 -20.85
N ALA A 15 -46.74 -30.29 -21.07
CA ALA A 15 -46.34 -29.27 -20.11
C ALA A 15 -47.49 -28.27 -19.95
N LEU A 16 -48.16 -28.31 -18.80
CA LEU A 16 -48.96 -27.18 -18.35
C LEU A 16 -48.01 -26.01 -18.10
N LEU A 17 -48.08 -24.99 -18.96
CA LEU A 17 -47.51 -23.67 -18.70
C LEU A 17 -48.23 -23.09 -17.48
N THR A 18 -47.56 -23.11 -16.32
CA THR A 18 -47.97 -22.26 -15.20
C THR A 18 -47.73 -20.80 -15.61
N PRO A 19 -48.67 -19.87 -15.34
CA PRO A 19 -48.42 -18.45 -15.55
C PRO A 19 -47.19 -18.07 -14.73
N GLY A 20 -46.20 -17.46 -15.39
CA GLY A 20 -44.96 -17.03 -14.76
C GLY A 20 -45.28 -16.14 -13.56
N ALA A 21 -44.67 -16.43 -12.42
CA ALA A 21 -44.61 -15.49 -11.31
C ALA A 21 -44.04 -14.19 -11.87
N ALA A 22 -44.80 -13.10 -11.79
CA ALA A 22 -44.28 -11.77 -12.07
C ALA A 22 -43.01 -11.59 -11.23
N ALA A 23 -41.89 -11.25 -11.88
CA ALA A 23 -40.67 -10.93 -11.16
C ALA A 23 -41.02 -9.84 -10.15
N LEU A 24 -40.84 -10.12 -8.86
CA LEU A 24 -41.01 -9.14 -7.80
C LEU A 24 -40.10 -7.96 -8.14
N ALA A 25 -40.65 -6.75 -8.19
CA ALA A 25 -39.87 -5.54 -8.43
C ALA A 25 -38.71 -5.48 -7.42
N ALA A 26 -37.52 -5.08 -7.88
CA ALA A 26 -36.36 -4.96 -7.01
C ALA A 26 -36.69 -4.02 -5.84
N PRO A 27 -36.25 -4.34 -4.60
CA PRO A 27 -36.48 -3.45 -3.48
C PRO A 27 -35.81 -2.08 -3.74
N PRO A 28 -36.37 -0.97 -3.22
CA PRO A 28 -35.76 0.34 -3.34
C PRO A 28 -34.34 0.34 -2.79
N GLY A 29 -33.40 0.92 -3.51
CA GLY A 29 -31.98 0.82 -3.19
C GLY A 29 -31.05 1.28 -4.30
N VAL A 30 -29.75 1.29 -4.00
CA VAL A 30 -28.68 1.49 -4.98
C VAL A 30 -28.05 0.13 -5.28
N ASP A 31 -27.83 -0.16 -6.56
CA ASP A 31 -27.16 -1.37 -7.02
C ASP A 31 -26.03 -1.04 -8.02
N PRO A 32 -24.78 -1.48 -7.76
CA PRO A 32 -24.30 -2.00 -6.48
C PRO A 32 -24.15 -0.90 -5.41
N SER A 33 -24.53 -1.19 -4.17
CA SER A 33 -24.36 -0.31 -3.00
C SER A 33 -22.97 -0.36 -2.38
N THR A 34 -22.14 -1.33 -2.78
CA THR A 34 -20.73 -1.44 -2.37
C THR A 34 -19.88 -1.75 -3.58
N VAL A 35 -18.79 -1.00 -3.74
CA VAL A 35 -17.83 -1.15 -4.84
C VAL A 35 -16.43 -1.29 -4.26
N GLU A 36 -15.70 -2.30 -4.73
CA GLU A 36 -14.31 -2.54 -4.38
C GLU A 36 -13.49 -2.61 -5.68
N LEU A 37 -12.49 -1.74 -5.82
CA LEU A 37 -11.70 -1.61 -7.05
C LEU A 37 -10.20 -1.65 -6.78
N ASN A 38 -9.47 -2.13 -7.77
CA ASN A 38 -8.02 -2.03 -7.85
C ASN A 38 -7.66 -1.14 -9.04
N LEU A 39 -7.10 0.04 -8.78
CA LEU A 39 -6.76 1.02 -9.82
C LEU A 39 -5.33 1.53 -9.64
N LEU A 40 -4.65 1.76 -10.77
CA LEU A 40 -3.34 2.39 -10.79
C LEU A 40 -3.46 3.93 -10.70
N PRO A 41 -2.40 4.63 -10.27
CA PRO A 41 -2.37 6.10 -10.32
C PRO A 41 -2.64 6.61 -11.74
N GLY A 42 -3.58 7.54 -11.89
CA GLY A 42 -4.00 8.09 -13.18
C GLY A 42 -5.02 7.24 -13.95
N GLN A 43 -5.40 6.07 -13.44
CA GLN A 43 -6.41 5.21 -14.06
C GLN A 43 -7.83 5.63 -13.66
N SER A 44 -8.79 5.37 -14.55
CA SER A 44 -10.22 5.47 -14.28
C SER A 44 -10.96 4.20 -14.71
N THR A 45 -12.14 3.98 -14.13
CA THR A 45 -13.09 2.94 -14.55
C THR A 45 -14.52 3.47 -14.48
N THR A 46 -15.43 2.78 -15.17
CA THR A 46 -16.86 3.11 -15.17
C THR A 46 -17.70 1.98 -14.61
N ILE A 47 -18.75 2.31 -13.85
CA ILE A 47 -19.69 1.37 -13.26
C ILE A 47 -21.11 1.80 -13.63
N ALA A 48 -21.93 0.84 -14.06
CA ALA A 48 -23.36 1.08 -14.23
C ALA A 48 -24.02 1.09 -12.85
N LYS A 49 -24.79 2.14 -12.56
CA LYS A 49 -25.47 2.34 -11.29
C LYS A 49 -26.97 2.41 -11.50
N ASN A 50 -27.68 1.56 -10.79
CA ASN A 50 -29.14 1.50 -10.80
C ASN A 50 -29.67 1.93 -9.44
N VAL A 51 -30.48 2.98 -9.41
CA VAL A 51 -31.14 3.48 -8.20
C VAL A 51 -32.64 3.26 -8.34
N THR A 52 -33.16 2.26 -7.66
CA THR A 52 -34.59 1.95 -7.66
C THR A 52 -35.28 2.78 -6.58
N THR A 53 -36.19 3.66 -6.99
CA THR A 53 -36.95 4.51 -6.07
C THR A 53 -38.07 3.71 -5.37
N ALA A 54 -38.58 4.23 -4.26
CA ALA A 54 -39.72 3.63 -3.59
C ALA A 54 -41.01 3.80 -4.42
N PRO A 55 -41.93 2.81 -4.44
CA PRO A 55 -43.20 2.92 -5.15
C PRO A 55 -44.07 4.10 -4.71
N ILE A 56 -43.90 4.54 -3.46
CA ILE A 56 -44.49 5.77 -2.93
C ILE A 56 -43.33 6.61 -2.41
N PRO A 57 -43.25 7.90 -2.76
CA PRO A 57 -42.18 8.76 -2.30
C PRO A 57 -42.04 8.78 -0.77
N PRO A 58 -40.82 8.84 -0.25
CA PRO A 58 -40.56 8.80 1.19
C PRO A 58 -41.12 10.02 1.92
N ASN A 59 -41.54 9.78 3.17
CA ASN A 59 -42.12 10.78 4.07
C ASN A 59 -43.23 11.64 3.42
N PRO A 60 -44.29 11.04 2.84
CA PRO A 60 -45.26 11.81 2.07
C PRO A 60 -46.25 12.56 2.98
N ASP A 61 -46.59 13.78 2.58
CA ASP A 61 -47.74 14.55 3.05
C ASP A 61 -48.76 14.63 1.92
N LEU A 62 -49.87 13.90 2.09
CA LEU A 62 -50.86 13.71 1.05
C LEU A 62 -52.16 14.43 1.35
N VAL A 63 -52.55 15.38 0.52
CA VAL A 63 -53.84 16.06 0.62
C VAL A 63 -54.82 15.44 -0.38
N LEU A 64 -55.97 14.97 0.11
CA LEU A 64 -57.11 14.64 -0.73
C LEU A 64 -57.90 15.94 -0.96
N LEU A 65 -57.95 16.41 -2.21
CA LEU A 65 -58.67 17.61 -2.63
C LEU A 65 -59.87 17.21 -3.51
N ALA A 66 -61.07 17.44 -3.00
CA ALA A 66 -62.30 17.09 -3.69
C ALA A 66 -63.00 18.30 -4.30
N ASP A 67 -63.41 18.16 -5.55
CA ASP A 67 -64.59 18.85 -6.06
C ASP A 67 -65.82 18.37 -5.30
N THR A 68 -66.56 19.29 -4.69
CA THR A 68 -67.76 19.00 -3.89
C THR A 68 -69.06 19.54 -4.48
N THR A 69 -69.08 19.86 -5.78
CA THR A 69 -70.29 20.30 -6.47
C THR A 69 -71.26 19.15 -6.77
N GLY A 70 -72.51 19.50 -7.07
CA GLY A 70 -73.65 18.58 -7.15
C GLY A 70 -73.39 17.31 -7.98
N SER A 71 -72.64 17.45 -9.08
CA SER A 71 -72.27 16.38 -10.00
C SER A 71 -71.42 15.29 -9.33
N MET A 72 -70.66 15.59 -8.28
CA MET A 72 -69.65 14.69 -7.71
C MET A 72 -70.18 13.64 -6.72
N THR A 73 -71.50 13.51 -6.57
CA THR A 73 -72.14 12.65 -5.54
C THR A 73 -71.58 11.22 -5.47
N ASP A 74 -71.55 10.50 -6.59
CA ASP A 74 -71.11 9.10 -6.62
C ASP A 74 -69.58 8.95 -6.43
N ALA A 75 -68.81 9.89 -6.97
CA ALA A 75 -67.36 9.94 -6.84
C ALA A 75 -66.91 10.22 -5.39
N ILE A 76 -67.57 11.17 -4.71
CA ILE A 76 -67.35 11.44 -3.28
C ILE A 76 -67.72 10.22 -2.44
N GLY A 77 -68.87 9.59 -2.72
CA GLY A 77 -69.27 8.36 -2.05
C GLY A 77 -68.23 7.24 -2.22
N ASN A 78 -67.63 7.11 -3.40
CA ASN A 78 -66.55 6.18 -3.64
C ASN A 78 -65.30 6.48 -2.80
N VAL A 79 -64.85 7.73 -2.75
CA VAL A 79 -63.66 8.12 -1.97
C VAL A 79 -63.92 7.98 -0.48
N GLN A 80 -65.05 8.44 0.05
CA GLN A 80 -65.40 8.28 1.47
C GLN A 80 -65.43 6.80 1.90
N ALA A 81 -65.91 5.90 1.05
CA ALA A 81 -65.95 4.47 1.35
C ALA A 81 -64.59 3.77 1.28
N ASN A 82 -63.66 4.25 0.44
CA ASN A 82 -62.43 3.51 0.08
C ASN A 82 -61.13 4.22 0.47
N ALA A 83 -61.16 5.48 0.89
CA ALA A 83 -59.97 6.25 1.25
C ALA A 83 -59.17 5.60 2.40
N GLY A 84 -59.82 4.88 3.31
CA GLY A 84 -59.13 4.10 4.35
C GLY A 84 -58.12 3.13 3.76
N ALA A 85 -58.53 2.34 2.76
CA ALA A 85 -57.66 1.39 2.08
C ALA A 85 -56.52 2.08 1.31
N VAL A 86 -56.78 3.26 0.74
CA VAL A 86 -55.74 4.10 0.10
C VAL A 86 -54.71 4.54 1.15
N THR A 87 -55.16 5.12 2.26
CA THR A 87 -54.27 5.60 3.33
C THR A 87 -53.48 4.45 3.97
N ASP A 88 -54.08 3.27 4.14
CA ASP A 88 -53.41 2.08 4.66
C ASP A 88 -52.33 1.58 3.70
N SER A 89 -52.63 1.53 2.39
CA SER A 89 -51.66 1.14 1.36
C SER A 89 -50.47 2.09 1.31
N VAL A 90 -50.73 3.40 1.41
CA VAL A 90 -49.68 4.42 1.48
C VAL A 90 -48.82 4.24 2.74
N ARG A 91 -49.44 4.04 3.91
CA ARG A 91 -48.71 3.85 5.18
C ARG A 91 -47.94 2.54 5.23
N GLN A 92 -48.42 1.50 4.56
CA GLN A 92 -47.69 0.24 4.46
C GLN A 92 -46.37 0.41 3.72
N ALA A 93 -46.37 1.19 2.62
CA ALA A 93 -45.15 1.52 1.89
C ALA A 93 -44.31 2.58 2.61
N GLN A 94 -44.95 3.55 3.27
CA GLN A 94 -44.33 4.70 3.92
C GLN A 94 -44.94 4.93 5.31
N PRO A 95 -44.41 4.29 6.37
CA PRO A 95 -45.00 4.34 7.71
C PRO A 95 -45.12 5.74 8.33
N THR A 96 -44.32 6.70 7.84
CA THR A 96 -44.36 8.10 8.27
C THR A 96 -45.33 8.96 7.47
N ALA A 97 -46.12 8.39 6.55
CA ALA A 97 -47.09 9.13 5.76
C ALA A 97 -48.13 9.87 6.63
N GLN A 98 -48.45 11.10 6.25
CA GLN A 98 -49.51 11.90 6.85
C GLN A 98 -50.49 12.40 5.79
N PHE A 99 -51.71 12.71 6.21
CA PHE A 99 -52.81 13.01 5.30
C PHE A 99 -53.57 14.27 5.71
N GLY A 100 -54.05 15.01 4.72
CA GLY A 100 -54.96 16.13 4.86
C GLY A 100 -56.17 15.96 3.95
N VAL A 101 -57.24 16.71 4.25
CA VAL A 101 -58.50 16.69 3.52
C VAL A 101 -58.92 18.13 3.26
N ALA A 102 -59.19 18.43 1.99
CA ALA A 102 -59.66 19.72 1.52
C ALA A 102 -60.75 19.56 0.46
N SER A 103 -61.54 20.61 0.26
CA SER A 103 -62.56 20.67 -0.78
C SER A 103 -62.66 22.04 -1.44
N TYR A 104 -63.25 22.08 -2.63
CA TYR A 104 -63.60 23.30 -3.34
C TYR A 104 -64.98 23.16 -4.01
N GLN A 105 -65.55 24.30 -4.39
CA GLN A 105 -66.80 24.43 -5.15
C GLN A 105 -66.65 25.57 -6.19
N ASP A 106 -67.75 26.15 -6.66
CA ASP A 106 -67.78 27.24 -7.63
C ASP A 106 -67.66 28.66 -6.99
N GLU A 107 -67.39 29.70 -7.79
CA GLU A 107 -67.29 31.10 -7.37
C GLU A 107 -68.62 31.85 -7.29
N GLU A 108 -69.64 31.45 -8.05
CA GLU A 108 -70.85 32.25 -8.22
C GLU A 108 -72.01 31.79 -7.35
N ASP A 109 -72.11 30.48 -7.05
CA ASP A 109 -73.29 29.91 -6.40
C ASP A 109 -73.00 29.10 -5.12
N SER A 110 -71.77 29.12 -4.64
CA SER A 110 -71.32 28.27 -3.54
C SER A 110 -71.13 29.00 -2.21
N THR A 111 -71.18 28.23 -1.13
CA THR A 111 -71.05 28.75 0.24
C THR A 111 -69.59 28.95 0.68
N TYR A 112 -68.64 28.33 -0.03
CA TYR A 112 -67.20 28.50 0.13
C TYR A 112 -66.50 28.14 -1.19
N LEU A 113 -65.36 28.78 -1.46
CA LEU A 113 -64.55 28.48 -2.65
C LEU A 113 -63.52 27.39 -2.40
N PHE A 114 -62.99 27.37 -1.17
CA PHE A 114 -62.01 26.41 -0.71
C PHE A 114 -62.14 26.21 0.80
N ARG A 115 -61.96 24.97 1.25
CA ARG A 115 -62.04 24.62 2.66
C ARG A 115 -61.04 23.52 3.01
N VAL A 116 -60.45 23.63 4.19
CA VAL A 116 -59.65 22.55 4.81
C VAL A 116 -60.50 21.86 5.87
N GLU A 117 -60.94 20.64 5.59
CA GLU A 117 -61.66 19.80 6.56
C GLU A 117 -60.71 19.24 7.64
N GLN A 118 -59.51 18.87 7.23
CA GLN A 118 -58.51 18.26 8.10
C GLN A 118 -57.11 18.66 7.63
N ASN A 119 -56.37 19.33 8.51
CA ASN A 119 -54.96 19.62 8.26
C ASN A 119 -54.10 18.34 8.34
N ILE A 120 -52.87 18.38 7.85
CA ILE A 120 -51.93 17.25 7.81
C ILE A 120 -51.82 16.57 9.18
N THR A 121 -52.11 15.27 9.23
CA THR A 121 -52.03 14.47 10.47
C THR A 121 -51.71 13.00 10.19
N ALA A 122 -51.11 12.34 11.18
CA ALA A 122 -50.93 10.89 11.20
C ALA A 122 -52.15 10.13 11.78
N ASP A 123 -53.12 10.86 12.36
CA ASP A 123 -54.33 10.30 12.96
C ASP A 123 -55.35 9.96 11.87
N THR A 124 -55.47 8.67 11.56
CA THR A 124 -56.38 8.18 10.52
C THR A 124 -57.85 8.39 10.89
N ALA A 125 -58.22 8.44 12.17
CA ALA A 125 -59.59 8.73 12.58
C ALA A 125 -59.96 10.19 12.30
N ALA A 126 -59.01 11.11 12.53
CA ALA A 126 -59.18 12.52 12.17
C ALA A 126 -59.29 12.72 10.65
N VAL A 127 -58.50 12.00 9.86
CA VAL A 127 -58.60 12.00 8.38
C VAL A 127 -59.97 11.51 7.91
N GLN A 128 -60.46 10.39 8.47
CA GLN A 128 -61.80 9.88 8.15
C GLN A 128 -62.91 10.85 8.58
N ALA A 129 -62.76 11.51 9.73
CA ALA A 129 -63.69 12.54 10.18
C ALA A 129 -63.68 13.77 9.26
N GLY A 130 -62.53 14.13 8.69
CA GLY A 130 -62.42 15.16 7.66
C GLY A 130 -63.17 14.78 6.38
N LEU A 131 -62.94 13.56 5.87
CA LEU A 131 -63.63 13.04 4.68
C LEU A 131 -65.16 13.00 4.85
N ALA A 132 -65.63 12.63 6.04
CA ALA A 132 -67.06 12.60 6.37
C ALA A 132 -67.72 14.00 6.37
N GLN A 133 -66.93 15.09 6.36
CA GLN A 133 -67.45 16.45 6.27
C GLN A 133 -67.71 16.91 4.83
N TRP A 134 -67.23 16.19 3.81
CA TRP A 134 -67.58 16.51 2.43
C TRP A 134 -69.09 16.36 2.22
N GLN A 135 -69.74 17.47 1.88
CA GLN A 135 -71.15 17.53 1.57
C GLN A 135 -71.31 18.05 0.14
N VAL A 136 -72.00 17.26 -0.67
CA VAL A 136 -72.17 17.57 -2.10
C VAL A 136 -73.29 18.59 -2.27
N GLY A 137 -73.04 19.66 -3.01
CA GLY A 137 -74.03 20.70 -3.29
C GLY A 137 -73.43 21.89 -4.04
N ASN A 138 -74.29 22.82 -4.50
CA ASN A 138 -73.90 23.96 -5.35
C ASN A 138 -73.25 23.52 -6.69
N GLY A 139 -72.66 24.44 -7.46
CA GLY A 139 -72.07 24.20 -8.78
C GLY A 139 -73.12 23.94 -9.85
N GLY A 140 -74.05 24.88 -10.00
CA GLY A 140 -75.13 24.85 -10.99
C GLY A 140 -74.64 25.05 -12.43
N ASP A 141 -73.39 25.47 -12.60
CA ASP A 141 -72.70 25.68 -13.86
C ASP A 141 -71.22 25.28 -13.76
N THR A 142 -70.52 25.45 -14.87
CA THR A 142 -69.10 25.18 -15.03
C THR A 142 -68.47 26.38 -15.75
N PRO A 143 -67.23 26.77 -15.45
CA PRO A 143 -66.18 26.07 -14.70
C PRO A 143 -66.30 26.18 -13.16
N GLU A 144 -65.43 25.49 -12.41
CA GLU A 144 -65.38 25.46 -10.93
C GLU A 144 -64.16 26.24 -10.37
N SER A 145 -63.88 26.20 -9.06
CA SER A 145 -62.77 26.97 -8.42
C SER A 145 -61.49 26.17 -8.09
N ALA A 146 -61.14 25.14 -8.87
CA ALA A 146 -60.02 24.26 -8.53
C ALA A 146 -58.65 24.95 -8.51
N ILE A 147 -58.41 25.95 -9.37
CA ILE A 147 -57.16 26.72 -9.43
C ILE A 147 -56.96 27.49 -8.13
N ASN A 148 -58.00 28.15 -7.60
CA ASN A 148 -57.94 28.81 -6.29
C ASN A 148 -57.56 27.80 -5.18
N ALA A 149 -58.21 26.64 -5.15
CA ALA A 149 -57.93 25.62 -4.13
C ALA A 149 -56.48 25.11 -4.17
N LEU A 150 -55.95 24.85 -5.36
CA LEU A 150 -54.55 24.44 -5.54
C LEU A 150 -53.57 25.55 -5.14
N HIS A 151 -53.91 26.82 -5.42
CA HIS A 151 -53.11 27.97 -5.01
C HIS A 151 -53.06 28.11 -3.48
N GLU A 152 -54.20 27.98 -2.80
CA GLU A 152 -54.31 28.03 -1.33
C GLU A 152 -53.49 26.91 -0.67
N LEU A 153 -53.57 25.68 -1.20
CA LEU A 153 -52.74 24.57 -0.74
C LEU A 153 -51.25 24.86 -0.93
N ALA A 154 -50.85 25.51 -2.03
CA ALA A 154 -49.44 25.84 -2.28
C ALA A 154 -48.92 27.00 -1.43
N THR A 155 -49.78 27.89 -0.97
CA THR A 155 -49.37 29.17 -0.35
C THR A 155 -49.59 29.26 1.16
N GLY A 156 -50.17 28.22 1.79
CA GLY A 156 -50.12 28.07 3.25
C GLY A 156 -51.35 27.49 3.93
N ALA A 157 -52.35 26.99 3.19
CA ALA A 157 -53.55 26.40 3.79
C ALA A 157 -53.28 25.12 4.61
N MET A 158 -52.18 24.42 4.33
CA MET A 158 -51.80 23.16 4.98
C MET A 158 -50.46 23.27 5.72
N ASN A 159 -50.38 22.62 6.89
CA ASN A 159 -49.17 22.56 7.71
C ASN A 159 -48.29 21.40 7.27
N TYR A 160 -47.70 21.51 6.08
CA TYR A 160 -46.77 20.50 5.58
C TYR A 160 -45.52 20.37 6.46
N ARG A 161 -45.03 19.14 6.60
CA ARG A 161 -43.82 18.84 7.35
C ARG A 161 -42.56 19.26 6.61
N PRO A 162 -41.43 19.48 7.31
CA PRO A 162 -40.13 19.63 6.66
C PRO A 162 -39.68 18.29 6.01
N ASP A 163 -38.92 18.39 4.92
CA ASP A 163 -38.33 17.26 4.17
C ASP A 163 -39.33 16.15 3.73
N ASP A 164 -40.60 16.52 3.64
CA ASP A 164 -41.70 15.71 3.14
C ASP A 164 -41.69 15.61 1.62
N THR A 165 -42.50 14.67 1.11
CA THR A 165 -42.93 14.71 -0.29
C THR A 165 -44.38 15.16 -0.33
N LYS A 166 -44.64 16.37 -0.83
CA LYS A 166 -46.00 16.94 -0.88
C LYS A 166 -46.74 16.43 -2.11
N ILE A 167 -47.88 15.79 -1.89
CA ILE A 167 -48.74 15.29 -2.96
C ILE A 167 -50.16 15.80 -2.73
N VAL A 168 -50.74 16.42 -3.74
CA VAL A 168 -52.18 16.77 -3.75
C VAL A 168 -52.88 15.84 -4.72
N ALA A 169 -53.74 14.98 -4.20
CA ALA A 169 -54.64 14.14 -4.97
C ALA A 169 -55.95 14.90 -5.22
N TRP A 170 -56.00 15.59 -6.35
CA TRP A 170 -57.11 16.41 -6.80
C TRP A 170 -58.03 15.60 -7.70
N PHE A 171 -59.33 15.58 -7.41
CA PHE A 171 -60.32 14.94 -8.28
C PHE A 171 -61.56 15.81 -8.45
N GLY A 172 -62.12 15.81 -9.66
CA GLY A 172 -63.27 16.61 -10.05
C GLY A 172 -63.72 16.29 -11.47
N ASP A 173 -64.83 16.88 -11.89
CA ASP A 173 -65.46 16.60 -13.20
C ASP A 173 -65.71 17.84 -14.07
N ALA A 174 -65.07 18.97 -13.74
CA ALA A 174 -65.10 20.20 -14.52
C ALA A 174 -63.75 20.96 -14.50
N PRO A 175 -63.44 21.77 -15.53
CA PRO A 175 -62.28 22.65 -15.50
C PRO A 175 -62.49 23.78 -14.49
N SER A 176 -61.43 24.56 -14.23
CA SER A 176 -61.47 25.69 -13.30
C SER A 176 -61.59 27.03 -14.02
N HIS A 177 -62.20 28.02 -13.37
CA HIS A 177 -62.10 29.43 -13.78
C HIS A 177 -60.62 29.84 -13.93
N ASP A 178 -60.32 30.72 -14.90
CA ASP A 178 -58.97 31.29 -15.07
C ASP A 178 -59.06 32.77 -15.49
N PRO A 179 -58.84 33.72 -14.57
CA PRO A 179 -58.44 33.51 -13.18
C PRO A 179 -59.55 32.93 -12.29
N SER A 180 -59.18 32.10 -11.31
CA SER A 180 -60.07 31.62 -10.24
C SER A 180 -59.80 32.39 -8.95
N ASN A 181 -60.78 33.13 -8.44
CA ASN A 181 -60.70 33.99 -7.26
C ASN A 181 -59.50 34.95 -7.33
N GLY A 182 -59.18 35.43 -8.55
CA GLY A 182 -58.03 36.29 -8.83
C GLY A 182 -56.70 35.56 -9.04
N HIS A 183 -56.63 34.24 -8.91
CA HIS A 183 -55.43 33.43 -9.17
C HIS A 183 -55.46 32.86 -10.58
N THR A 184 -54.42 33.14 -11.37
CA THR A 184 -54.31 32.55 -12.72
C THR A 184 -53.77 31.12 -12.66
N LEU A 185 -53.99 30.35 -13.72
CA LEU A 185 -53.33 29.05 -13.92
C LEU A 185 -51.80 29.17 -13.79
N ALA A 186 -51.23 30.20 -14.39
CA ALA A 186 -49.79 30.43 -14.40
C ALA A 186 -49.23 30.71 -13.00
N ASP A 187 -49.90 31.57 -12.22
CA ASP A 187 -49.49 31.89 -10.84
C ASP A 187 -49.59 30.66 -9.94
N THR A 188 -50.62 29.84 -10.15
CA THR A 188 -50.84 28.62 -9.39
C THR A 188 -49.81 27.55 -9.70
N ILE A 189 -49.44 27.37 -10.97
CA ILE A 189 -48.33 26.49 -11.36
C ILE A 189 -47.02 26.95 -10.70
N ALA A 190 -46.73 28.25 -10.72
CA ALA A 190 -45.54 28.80 -10.08
C ALA A 190 -45.54 28.57 -8.56
N ALA A 191 -46.69 28.74 -7.90
CA ALA A 191 -46.84 28.48 -6.47
C ALA A 191 -46.63 26.99 -6.13
N LEU A 192 -47.24 26.07 -6.88
CA LEU A 192 -47.08 24.62 -6.70
C LEU A 192 -45.62 24.19 -6.88
N GLN A 193 -44.92 24.71 -7.88
CA GLN A 193 -43.50 24.44 -8.11
C GLN A 193 -42.62 24.99 -6.99
N ALA A 194 -42.88 26.21 -6.52
CA ALA A 194 -42.16 26.82 -5.41
C ALA A 194 -42.35 26.03 -4.10
N ALA A 195 -43.56 25.51 -3.88
CA ALA A 195 -43.88 24.64 -2.75
C ALA A 195 -43.40 23.19 -2.94
N LYS A 196 -42.91 22.82 -4.13
CA LYS A 196 -42.53 21.45 -4.53
C LYS A 196 -43.68 20.43 -4.36
N ILE A 197 -44.91 20.86 -4.64
CA ILE A 197 -46.10 20.01 -4.60
C ILE A 197 -46.21 19.24 -5.92
N ARG A 198 -46.51 17.95 -5.83
CA ARG A 198 -46.91 17.10 -6.98
C ARG A 198 -48.42 16.96 -7.01
N VAL A 199 -49.03 17.15 -8.18
CA VAL A 199 -50.48 17.03 -8.32
C VAL A 199 -50.85 15.72 -9.00
N VAL A 200 -51.59 14.88 -8.31
CA VAL A 200 -52.28 13.72 -8.89
C VAL A 200 -53.68 14.18 -9.24
N ALA A 201 -53.93 14.44 -10.52
CA ALA A 201 -55.24 14.84 -11.02
C ALA A 201 -56.04 13.61 -11.47
N VAL A 202 -57.25 13.43 -10.93
CA VAL A 202 -58.17 12.37 -11.31
C VAL A 202 -59.39 13.02 -11.98
N ASN A 203 -59.42 12.93 -13.30
CA ASN A 203 -60.48 13.42 -14.15
C ASN A 203 -61.69 12.48 -14.09
N VAL A 204 -62.75 12.91 -13.42
CA VAL A 204 -63.92 12.10 -13.11
C VAL A 204 -64.99 12.26 -14.18
N GLY A 205 -65.66 11.17 -14.57
CA GLY A 205 -66.89 11.22 -15.37
C GLY A 205 -66.75 11.79 -16.79
N ASN A 206 -65.51 12.03 -17.26
CA ASN A 206 -65.21 12.67 -18.54
C ASN A 206 -66.04 12.08 -19.70
N GLY A 207 -66.80 12.95 -20.38
CA GLY A 207 -67.67 12.59 -21.50
C GLY A 207 -69.12 12.27 -21.09
N GLN A 208 -69.45 12.39 -19.80
CA GLN A 208 -70.84 12.37 -19.34
C GLN A 208 -71.50 13.76 -19.54
N PRO A 209 -72.82 13.81 -19.82
CA PRO A 209 -73.52 15.08 -20.00
C PRO A 209 -73.40 15.98 -18.75
N GLY A 210 -72.96 17.22 -18.94
CA GLY A 210 -72.77 18.19 -17.86
C GLY A 210 -71.51 17.98 -17.02
N ARG A 211 -70.61 17.07 -17.42
CA ARG A 211 -69.36 16.74 -16.72
C ARG A 211 -68.19 16.78 -17.72
N PRO A 212 -67.72 17.97 -18.10
CA PRO A 212 -66.72 18.13 -19.16
C PRO A 212 -65.36 17.53 -18.75
N GLY A 213 -65.05 17.46 -17.47
CA GLY A 213 -63.80 16.93 -16.91
C GLY A 213 -62.76 18.02 -16.64
N LEU A 214 -61.81 17.73 -15.74
CA LEU A 214 -60.77 18.65 -15.26
C LEU A 214 -59.89 19.27 -16.36
N ASP A 215 -59.79 18.62 -17.51
CA ASP A 215 -58.88 19.00 -18.59
C ASP A 215 -59.59 19.48 -19.86
N ALA A 216 -60.93 19.59 -19.83
CA ALA A 216 -61.73 20.02 -20.97
C ALA A 216 -61.75 21.54 -21.14
N ALA A 217 -62.12 21.98 -22.35
CA ALA A 217 -62.44 23.38 -22.60
C ALA A 217 -63.89 23.62 -22.20
N ASP A 218 -64.15 24.73 -21.52
CA ASP A 218 -65.51 25.08 -21.11
C ASP A 218 -65.67 26.58 -20.80
N SER A 219 -66.83 27.15 -21.14
CA SER A 219 -67.21 28.52 -20.79
C SER A 219 -66.12 29.61 -20.94
N GLY A 220 -65.30 29.52 -21.99
CA GLY A 220 -64.22 30.49 -22.28
C GLY A 220 -62.84 30.13 -21.70
N VAL A 221 -62.76 29.04 -20.91
CA VAL A 221 -61.52 28.44 -20.43
C VAL A 221 -60.99 27.41 -21.45
N PRO A 222 -59.72 27.49 -21.87
CA PRO A 222 -59.12 26.49 -22.76
C PRO A 222 -58.93 25.12 -22.10
N ALA A 223 -58.96 24.05 -22.90
CA ALA A 223 -58.59 22.71 -22.46
C ALA A 223 -57.11 22.64 -22.02
N GLY A 224 -56.78 21.64 -21.19
CA GLY A 224 -55.41 21.33 -20.82
C GLY A 224 -54.94 21.90 -19.48
N GLN A 225 -55.82 22.45 -18.64
CA GLN A 225 -55.44 23.01 -17.33
C GLN A 225 -54.81 21.94 -16.42
N ALA A 226 -55.49 20.80 -16.23
CA ALA A 226 -54.99 19.71 -15.41
C ALA A 226 -53.69 19.13 -16.00
N THR A 227 -53.62 18.94 -17.33
CA THR A 227 -52.40 18.50 -18.02
C THR A 227 -51.23 19.45 -17.78
N GLN A 228 -51.45 20.76 -17.85
CA GLN A 228 -50.40 21.76 -17.57
C GLN A 228 -49.91 21.69 -16.13
N ILE A 229 -50.83 21.57 -15.16
CA ILE A 229 -50.50 21.47 -13.74
C ILE A 229 -49.69 20.22 -13.45
N VAL A 230 -50.16 19.04 -13.90
CA VAL A 230 -49.46 17.77 -13.58
C VAL A 230 -48.09 17.69 -14.25
N ASN A 231 -47.95 18.19 -15.48
CA ASN A 231 -46.67 18.21 -16.18
C ASN A 231 -45.67 19.15 -15.48
N ALA A 232 -46.12 20.31 -15.02
CA ALA A 232 -45.26 21.28 -14.34
C ALA A 232 -44.83 20.83 -12.94
N THR A 233 -45.60 19.95 -12.30
CA THR A 233 -45.40 19.51 -10.92
C THR A 233 -44.80 18.10 -10.79
N GLY A 234 -44.54 17.41 -11.91
CA GLY A 234 -44.11 16.01 -11.88
C GLY A 234 -45.21 15.07 -11.36
N GLY A 235 -46.46 15.49 -11.51
CA GLY A 235 -47.65 14.75 -11.16
C GLY A 235 -48.14 13.84 -12.29
N VAL A 236 -49.40 13.41 -12.20
CA VAL A 236 -50.05 12.59 -13.23
C VAL A 236 -51.52 12.94 -13.39
N LEU A 237 -52.02 12.83 -14.63
CA LEU A 237 -53.44 12.94 -14.95
C LEU A 237 -54.01 11.56 -15.27
N LEU A 238 -55.05 11.15 -14.54
CA LEU A 238 -55.72 9.86 -14.69
C LEU A 238 -57.21 10.07 -14.96
N ASN A 239 -57.82 9.20 -15.75
CA ASN A 239 -59.27 9.20 -15.94
C ASN A 239 -59.91 8.15 -15.01
N ALA A 240 -61.04 8.49 -14.40
CA ALA A 240 -61.79 7.60 -13.53
C ALA A 240 -63.30 7.65 -13.83
N ALA A 241 -63.95 6.49 -13.80
CA ALA A 241 -65.38 6.44 -13.52
C ALA A 241 -65.63 6.72 -12.03
N ASP A 242 -66.85 7.13 -11.67
CA ASP A 242 -67.23 7.51 -10.30
C ASP A 242 -66.87 6.43 -9.26
N ASN A 243 -67.02 5.14 -9.61
CA ASN A 243 -66.70 4.02 -8.74
C ASN A 243 -65.21 3.61 -8.70
N GLN A 244 -64.32 4.35 -9.36
CA GLN A 244 -62.88 4.04 -9.47
C GLN A 244 -61.97 5.14 -8.91
N VAL A 245 -62.52 6.26 -8.44
CA VAL A 245 -61.75 7.45 -8.06
C VAL A 245 -60.71 7.13 -6.99
N ALA A 246 -61.08 6.45 -5.91
CA ALA A 246 -60.13 6.07 -4.84
C ALA A 246 -58.98 5.19 -5.34
N GLN A 247 -59.27 4.25 -6.25
CA GLN A 247 -58.24 3.41 -6.87
C GLN A 247 -57.29 4.24 -7.73
N LYS A 248 -57.83 5.17 -8.54
CA LYS A 248 -57.03 6.06 -9.39
C LYS A 248 -56.18 7.04 -8.58
N ILE A 249 -56.65 7.48 -7.42
CA ILE A 249 -55.83 8.24 -6.47
C ILE A 249 -54.59 7.42 -6.07
N LEU A 250 -54.76 6.17 -5.65
CA LEU A 250 -53.62 5.31 -5.28
C LEU A 250 -52.66 5.05 -6.45
N GLU A 251 -53.20 4.72 -7.62
CA GLU A 251 -52.39 4.54 -8.85
C GLU A 251 -51.59 5.80 -9.18
N GLY A 252 -52.20 6.98 -9.01
CA GLY A 252 -51.55 8.24 -9.30
C GLY A 252 -50.45 8.60 -8.31
N ILE A 253 -50.67 8.33 -7.02
CA ILE A 253 -49.63 8.47 -5.98
C ILE A 253 -48.42 7.60 -6.30
N GLN A 254 -48.65 6.40 -6.83
CA GLN A 254 -47.59 5.46 -7.21
C GLN A 254 -46.92 5.82 -8.55
N ALA A 255 -47.46 6.76 -9.30
CA ALA A 255 -46.97 7.17 -10.62
C ALA A 255 -46.38 8.59 -10.63
N VAL A 256 -46.33 9.29 -9.48
CA VAL A 256 -45.68 10.61 -9.44
C VAL A 256 -44.19 10.50 -9.76
N LYS A 257 -43.64 11.53 -10.40
CA LYS A 257 -42.22 11.58 -10.78
C LYS A 257 -41.35 11.86 -9.56
N SER A 258 -40.21 11.19 -9.49
CA SER A 258 -39.15 11.43 -8.51
C SER A 258 -37.83 11.67 -9.23
N THR A 259 -37.06 12.66 -8.79
CA THR A 259 -35.76 13.01 -9.37
C THR A 259 -34.62 12.49 -8.50
N VAL A 260 -33.77 11.65 -9.06
CA VAL A 260 -32.58 11.11 -8.40
C VAL A 260 -31.36 11.92 -8.81
N SER A 261 -30.57 12.41 -7.86
CA SER A 261 -29.33 13.18 -8.10
C SER A 261 -28.20 12.71 -7.17
N PRO A 262 -27.06 12.25 -7.70
CA PRO A 262 -25.92 11.80 -6.90
C PRO A 262 -25.13 12.98 -6.32
N VAL A 263 -24.69 12.83 -5.08
CA VAL A 263 -23.75 13.73 -4.40
C VAL A 263 -22.60 12.89 -3.82
N ALA A 264 -21.40 13.09 -4.36
CA ALA A 264 -20.22 12.34 -3.96
C ALA A 264 -19.39 13.07 -2.89
N THR A 265 -18.89 12.33 -1.91
CA THR A 265 -17.88 12.76 -0.94
C THR A 265 -16.75 11.75 -0.95
N CYS A 266 -15.57 12.16 -1.43
CA CYS A 266 -14.44 11.26 -1.62
C CYS A 266 -13.16 11.75 -0.92
N ASP A 267 -12.23 10.82 -0.69
CA ASP A 267 -10.83 11.15 -0.43
C ASP A 267 -10.25 11.99 -1.57
N PRO A 268 -9.32 12.93 -1.29
CA PRO A 268 -8.86 13.92 -2.28
C PRO A 268 -8.10 13.33 -3.48
N GLN A 269 -7.66 12.07 -3.39
CA GLN A 269 -7.01 11.33 -4.48
C GLN A 269 -8.00 10.75 -5.49
N LEU A 270 -9.30 10.73 -5.15
CA LEU A 270 -10.35 10.18 -5.99
C LEU A 270 -11.24 11.27 -6.56
N THR A 271 -11.68 11.07 -7.80
CA THR A 271 -12.79 11.83 -8.38
C THR A 271 -13.89 10.87 -8.81
N VAL A 272 -15.12 11.18 -8.43
CA VAL A 272 -16.32 10.45 -8.86
C VAL A 272 -17.24 11.38 -9.62
N THR A 273 -17.72 10.93 -10.77
CA THR A 273 -18.71 11.65 -11.58
C THR A 273 -19.79 10.68 -12.05
N ASN A 274 -21.03 11.14 -12.11
CA ASN A 274 -22.15 10.35 -12.58
C ASN A 274 -22.79 11.03 -13.80
N ALA A 275 -23.04 10.26 -14.85
CA ALA A 275 -23.68 10.71 -16.08
C ALA A 275 -24.98 9.92 -16.33
N PRO A 276 -26.13 10.59 -16.49
CA PRO A 276 -26.35 12.03 -16.34
C PRO A 276 -26.22 12.49 -14.88
N SER A 277 -26.15 13.80 -14.62
CA SER A 277 -26.06 14.34 -13.25
C SER A 277 -27.37 14.25 -12.46
N SER A 278 -28.48 13.92 -13.11
CA SER A 278 -29.79 13.69 -12.49
C SER A 278 -30.69 12.90 -13.45
N VAL A 279 -31.58 12.06 -12.91
CA VAL A 279 -32.59 11.33 -13.70
C VAL A 279 -33.94 11.47 -13.02
N THR A 280 -34.98 11.81 -13.78
CA THR A 280 -36.37 11.80 -13.31
C THR A 280 -37.07 10.54 -13.80
N VAL A 281 -37.64 9.78 -12.87
CA VAL A 281 -38.35 8.52 -13.14
C VAL A 281 -39.71 8.51 -12.46
N ASP A 282 -40.61 7.61 -12.86
CA ASP A 282 -41.81 7.32 -12.07
C ASP A 282 -41.42 6.71 -10.72
N SER A 283 -42.20 6.99 -9.68
CA SER A 283 -42.01 6.35 -8.38
C SER A 283 -42.07 4.82 -8.52
N GLY A 284 -41.16 4.13 -7.84
CA GLY A 284 -40.99 2.67 -7.98
C GLY A 284 -40.14 2.24 -9.18
N SER A 285 -39.75 3.16 -10.06
CA SER A 285 -38.86 2.87 -11.20
C SER A 285 -37.39 3.11 -10.87
N THR A 286 -36.53 2.61 -11.76
CA THR A 286 -35.06 2.68 -11.63
C THR A 286 -34.47 3.84 -12.43
N ALA A 287 -33.75 4.72 -11.76
CA ALA A 287 -32.86 5.70 -12.38
C ALA A 287 -31.50 5.06 -12.66
N THR A 288 -30.95 5.27 -13.86
CA THR A 288 -29.67 4.68 -14.28
C THR A 288 -28.60 5.74 -14.49
N PHE A 289 -27.39 5.45 -14.02
CA PHE A 289 -26.22 6.32 -14.15
C PHE A 289 -25.02 5.52 -14.65
N THR A 290 -24.18 6.17 -15.44
CA THR A 290 -22.79 5.73 -15.65
C THR A 290 -21.91 6.50 -14.69
N GLU A 291 -21.44 5.83 -13.65
CA GLU A 291 -20.48 6.38 -12.72
C GLU A 291 -19.06 6.19 -13.25
N THR A 292 -18.22 7.22 -13.15
CA THR A 292 -16.80 7.17 -13.46
C THR A 292 -16.01 7.47 -12.20
N ILE A 293 -15.18 6.53 -11.77
CA ILE A 293 -14.26 6.66 -10.63
C ILE A 293 -12.85 6.74 -11.20
N ALA A 294 -12.10 7.78 -10.81
CA ALA A 294 -10.71 7.97 -11.25
C ALA A 294 -9.78 8.23 -10.07
N VAL A 295 -8.55 7.75 -10.19
CA VAL A 295 -7.44 7.97 -9.26
C VAL A 295 -6.51 9.05 -9.84
N ALA A 296 -6.17 10.06 -9.05
CA ALA A 296 -5.23 11.10 -9.46
C ALA A 296 -3.85 10.50 -9.84
N ALA A 297 -3.20 11.09 -10.84
CA ALA A 297 -1.83 10.70 -11.20
C ALA A 297 -0.87 10.93 -10.03
N GLY A 298 0.12 10.05 -9.85
CA GLY A 298 1.09 10.14 -8.77
C GLY A 298 0.55 9.79 -7.37
N THR A 299 -0.69 9.30 -7.26
CA THR A 299 -1.23 8.78 -6.00
C THR A 299 -0.34 7.67 -5.45
N THR A 300 0.04 7.78 -4.18
CA THR A 300 0.84 6.77 -3.48
C THR A 300 0.03 5.50 -3.23
N PRO A 301 0.67 4.32 -3.11
CA PRO A 301 -0.05 3.11 -2.71
C PRO A 301 -0.81 3.29 -1.40
N GLY A 302 -2.06 2.85 -1.36
CA GLY A 302 -2.97 3.08 -0.25
C GLY A 302 -4.38 2.58 -0.54
N THR A 303 -5.27 2.79 0.43
CA THR A 303 -6.71 2.50 0.30
C THR A 303 -7.47 3.79 0.45
N TYR A 304 -8.31 4.10 -0.53
CA TYR A 304 -9.05 5.36 -0.64
C TYR A 304 -10.54 5.06 -0.71
N ARG A 305 -11.37 5.98 -0.23
CA ARG A 305 -12.82 5.79 -0.10
C ARG A 305 -13.60 6.92 -0.75
N CYS A 306 -14.77 6.59 -1.26
CA CYS A 306 -15.79 7.55 -1.62
C CYS A 306 -17.17 7.05 -1.18
N THR A 307 -18.04 7.97 -0.84
CA THR A 307 -19.46 7.71 -0.61
C THR A 307 -20.27 8.56 -1.59
N VAL A 308 -21.24 7.93 -2.26
CA VAL A 308 -22.19 8.63 -3.13
C VAL A 308 -23.59 8.48 -2.55
N ASP A 309 -24.21 9.61 -2.21
CA ASP A 309 -25.60 9.65 -1.78
C ASP A 309 -26.48 10.03 -2.98
N TYR A 310 -27.35 9.12 -3.37
CA TYR A 310 -28.31 9.33 -4.45
C TYR A 310 -29.57 9.97 -3.87
N LEU A 311 -29.54 11.29 -3.78
CA LEU A 311 -30.64 12.09 -3.25
C LEU A 311 -31.90 11.87 -4.07
N VAL A 312 -33.03 11.70 -3.39
CA VAL A 312 -34.36 11.68 -4.01
C VAL A 312 -35.03 13.01 -3.73
N ASP A 313 -35.26 13.76 -4.80
CA ASP A 313 -35.82 15.12 -4.79
C ASP A 313 -35.01 16.11 -3.95
N GLY A 314 -33.69 15.90 -3.95
CA GLY A 314 -32.73 16.73 -3.23
C GLY A 314 -32.61 16.37 -1.75
N VAL A 315 -33.23 15.30 -1.27
CA VAL A 315 -33.16 14.85 0.12
C VAL A 315 -32.46 13.50 0.21
N SER A 316 -31.59 13.33 1.22
CA SER A 316 -30.96 12.04 1.51
C SER A 316 -31.99 11.06 2.06
N ARG A 317 -32.09 9.89 1.44
CA ARG A 317 -33.04 8.83 1.82
C ARG A 317 -32.35 7.51 2.15
N GLY A 318 -31.02 7.54 2.32
CA GLY A 318 -30.21 6.34 2.60
C GLY A 318 -29.89 5.51 1.36
N PHE A 319 -30.12 6.04 0.15
CA PHE A 319 -29.64 5.45 -1.10
C PHE A 319 -28.14 5.73 -1.25
N ILE A 320 -27.36 5.04 -0.42
CA ILE A 320 -25.93 5.29 -0.27
C ILE A 320 -25.14 4.16 -0.91
N GLU A 321 -24.16 4.56 -1.71
CA GLU A 321 -23.08 3.73 -2.16
C GLU A 321 -21.81 3.98 -1.35
N ASN A 322 -21.10 2.92 -1.00
CA ASN A 322 -19.75 3.00 -0.46
C ASN A 322 -18.74 2.35 -1.41
N THR A 323 -17.70 3.10 -1.74
CA THR A 323 -16.68 2.69 -2.69
C THR A 323 -15.32 2.71 -2.03
N THR A 324 -14.59 1.61 -2.14
CA THR A 324 -13.19 1.50 -1.74
C THR A 324 -12.35 1.25 -2.98
N VAL A 325 -11.26 2.01 -3.10
CA VAL A 325 -10.27 1.87 -4.16
C VAL A 325 -8.92 1.56 -3.54
N HIS A 326 -8.35 0.43 -3.90
CA HIS A 326 -6.99 0.06 -3.55
C HIS A 326 -6.04 0.46 -4.67
N VAL A 327 -5.09 1.33 -4.34
CA VAL A 327 -3.93 1.63 -5.18
C VAL A 327 -2.77 0.80 -4.65
N ARG A 328 -2.34 -0.21 -5.41
CA ARG A 328 -1.25 -1.11 -5.00
C ARG A 328 0.02 -0.83 -5.79
N GLY A 329 1.15 -0.97 -5.09
CA GLY A 329 2.48 -0.76 -5.64
C GLY A 329 3.44 -1.84 -5.19
N LEU A 330 4.39 -2.20 -6.04
CA LEU A 330 5.50 -3.08 -5.70
C LEU A 330 6.75 -2.26 -5.43
N ALA A 331 7.50 -2.69 -4.43
CA ALA A 331 8.83 -2.21 -4.11
C ALA A 331 9.75 -3.40 -3.85
N VAL A 332 11.06 -3.21 -4.05
CA VAL A 332 12.08 -4.14 -3.57
C VAL A 332 13.08 -3.35 -2.72
N ASP A 333 13.61 -3.97 -1.69
CA ASP A 333 14.60 -3.37 -0.80
C ASP A 333 16.02 -3.41 -1.40
N ASP A 334 16.91 -2.65 -0.78
CA ASP A 334 18.36 -2.78 -0.97
C ASP A 334 18.91 -3.73 0.10
N VAL A 335 19.97 -4.46 -0.25
CA VAL A 335 20.63 -5.41 0.65
C VAL A 335 22.13 -5.23 0.62
N THR A 336 22.77 -5.40 1.77
CA THR A 336 24.23 -5.41 1.90
C THR A 336 24.64 -6.71 2.56
N VAL A 337 25.58 -7.42 1.95
CA VAL A 337 26.03 -8.74 2.41
C VAL A 337 27.56 -8.84 2.34
N SER A 338 28.13 -9.67 3.20
CA SER A 338 29.50 -10.16 3.05
C SER A 338 29.57 -11.10 1.85
N GLU A 339 30.68 -11.13 1.15
CA GLU A 339 30.93 -12.08 0.06
C GLU A 339 30.74 -13.54 0.52
N GLY A 340 31.25 -13.89 1.70
CA GLY A 340 31.08 -15.19 2.36
C GLY A 340 29.67 -15.50 2.89
N ALA A 341 28.68 -14.61 2.72
CA ALA A 341 27.30 -14.84 3.19
C ALA A 341 26.55 -15.91 2.39
N GLY A 342 27.03 -16.26 1.20
CA GLY A 342 26.46 -17.26 0.30
C GLY A 342 25.18 -16.85 -0.43
N SER A 343 24.46 -15.83 0.05
CA SER A 343 23.32 -15.25 -0.67
C SER A 343 22.92 -13.85 -0.19
N ALA A 344 22.42 -13.05 -1.12
CA ALA A 344 21.69 -11.82 -0.89
C ALA A 344 20.18 -12.09 -0.95
N ASN A 345 19.44 -11.71 0.10
CA ASN A 345 17.99 -11.97 0.20
C ASN A 345 17.21 -10.67 0.12
N PHE A 346 16.73 -10.36 -1.08
CA PHE A 346 15.83 -9.23 -1.34
C PHE A 346 14.41 -9.56 -0.89
N THR A 347 13.65 -8.55 -0.47
CA THR A 347 12.24 -8.63 -0.11
C THR A 347 11.42 -7.79 -1.09
N VAL A 348 10.67 -8.45 -1.96
CA VAL A 348 9.68 -7.78 -2.81
C VAL A 348 8.42 -7.57 -1.99
N SER A 349 7.99 -6.31 -1.85
CA SER A 349 6.91 -5.86 -0.99
C SER A 349 5.73 -5.29 -1.80
N LEU A 350 4.51 -5.63 -1.38
CA LEU A 350 3.25 -5.11 -1.87
C LEU A 350 2.75 -3.99 -0.95
N LEU A 351 2.88 -2.76 -1.41
CA LEU A 351 2.39 -1.55 -0.77
C LEU A 351 0.89 -1.34 -1.07
N GLY A 352 0.20 -0.62 -0.18
CA GLY A 352 -1.24 -0.33 -0.31
C GLY A 352 -2.17 -1.42 0.24
N GLY A 353 -1.61 -2.46 0.87
CA GLY A 353 -2.34 -3.52 1.56
C GLY A 353 -2.38 -4.85 0.80
N ALA A 354 -2.67 -5.93 1.53
CA ALA A 354 -2.73 -7.28 0.96
C ALA A 354 -3.75 -7.38 -0.19
N SER A 355 -3.42 -8.20 -1.18
CA SER A 355 -4.32 -8.53 -2.29
C SER A 355 -5.11 -9.80 -1.97
N PRO A 356 -6.41 -9.89 -2.30
CA PRO A 356 -7.17 -11.14 -2.18
C PRO A 356 -6.72 -12.21 -3.18
N ASP A 357 -6.04 -11.79 -4.26
CA ASP A 357 -5.47 -12.65 -5.28
C ASP A 357 -3.93 -12.65 -5.21
N PRO A 358 -3.24 -13.71 -5.65
CA PRO A 358 -1.79 -13.72 -5.76
C PRO A 358 -1.28 -12.60 -6.68
N VAL A 359 -0.23 -11.91 -6.26
CA VAL A 359 0.43 -10.87 -7.06
C VAL A 359 1.77 -11.42 -7.57
N THR A 360 1.96 -11.38 -8.87
CA THR A 360 3.22 -11.77 -9.52
C THR A 360 3.95 -10.58 -10.12
N VAL A 361 5.27 -10.64 -10.12
CA VAL A 361 6.15 -9.70 -10.83
C VAL A 361 7.40 -10.45 -11.28
N ASN A 362 7.90 -10.12 -12.47
CA ASN A 362 9.16 -10.65 -12.94
C ASN A 362 10.32 -9.90 -12.31
N TYR A 363 11.43 -10.60 -12.09
CA TYR A 363 12.68 -9.99 -11.67
C TYR A 363 13.84 -10.52 -12.51
N ALA A 364 14.89 -9.72 -12.64
CA ALA A 364 16.16 -10.12 -13.20
C ALA A 364 17.29 -9.32 -12.57
N THR A 365 18.39 -9.99 -12.24
CA THR A 365 19.62 -9.32 -11.82
C THR A 365 20.34 -8.69 -13.01
N ALA A 366 21.01 -7.57 -12.81
CA ALA A 366 21.91 -6.95 -13.79
C ALA A 366 23.20 -6.50 -13.11
N ASN A 367 24.31 -6.65 -13.82
CA ASN A 367 25.65 -6.28 -13.33
C ASN A 367 25.70 -4.78 -12.98
N GLY A 368 26.39 -4.48 -11.89
CA GLY A 368 26.89 -3.15 -11.56
C GLY A 368 28.41 -3.17 -11.68
N SER A 369 29.12 -2.86 -10.59
CA SER A 369 30.54 -3.21 -10.49
C SER A 369 30.74 -4.72 -10.25
N ALA A 370 29.83 -5.37 -9.51
CA ALA A 370 29.76 -6.82 -9.40
C ALA A 370 29.18 -7.41 -10.69
N THR A 371 29.78 -8.49 -11.15
CA THR A 371 29.54 -9.18 -12.42
C THR A 371 29.26 -10.66 -12.24
N ALA A 372 28.19 -11.15 -12.88
CA ALA A 372 27.95 -12.58 -12.94
C ALA A 372 28.82 -13.27 -14.03
N PRO A 373 29.40 -14.46 -13.77
CA PRO A 373 29.23 -15.28 -12.57
C PRO A 373 30.36 -15.12 -11.52
N ALA A 374 31.21 -14.08 -11.62
CA ALA A 374 32.36 -13.92 -10.74
C ALA A 374 31.90 -13.67 -9.30
N ASP A 375 31.04 -12.68 -9.10
CA ASP A 375 30.74 -12.13 -7.76
C ASP A 375 29.35 -12.59 -7.28
N TYR A 376 28.47 -12.92 -8.23
CA TYR A 376 27.15 -13.46 -7.95
C TYR A 376 26.62 -14.33 -9.09
N ALA A 377 25.65 -15.20 -8.80
CA ALA A 377 24.97 -15.97 -9.84
C ALA A 377 23.78 -15.18 -10.41
N ALA A 378 23.83 -14.89 -11.72
CA ALA A 378 22.72 -14.24 -12.42
C ALA A 378 21.39 -14.96 -12.16
N SER A 379 20.43 -14.22 -11.61
CA SER A 379 19.15 -14.75 -11.15
C SER A 379 18.01 -14.01 -11.82
N GLY A 380 16.95 -14.74 -12.17
CA GLY A 380 15.77 -14.14 -12.78
C GLY A 380 14.61 -15.12 -12.80
N GLY A 381 13.40 -14.57 -12.89
CA GLY A 381 12.18 -15.37 -12.90
C GLY A 381 10.97 -14.55 -12.50
N THR A 382 9.98 -15.22 -11.93
CA THR A 382 8.75 -14.59 -11.43
C THR A 382 8.67 -14.85 -9.93
N VAL A 383 8.55 -13.77 -9.15
CA VAL A 383 8.21 -13.86 -7.72
C VAL A 383 6.70 -13.76 -7.58
N THR A 384 6.13 -14.56 -6.67
CA THR A 384 4.70 -14.53 -6.35
C THR A 384 4.54 -14.18 -4.88
N ILE A 385 3.85 -13.07 -4.61
CA ILE A 385 3.31 -12.74 -3.29
C ILE A 385 1.95 -13.45 -3.18
N PRO A 386 1.78 -14.46 -2.30
CA PRO A 386 0.53 -15.18 -2.18
C PRO A 386 -0.64 -14.27 -1.77
N ALA A 387 -1.87 -14.71 -2.10
CA ALA A 387 -3.08 -14.05 -1.63
C ALA A 387 -3.05 -13.84 -0.10
N GLY A 388 -3.44 -12.65 0.34
CA GLY A 388 -3.44 -12.24 1.74
C GLY A 388 -2.06 -11.85 2.30
N GLN A 389 -0.98 -12.04 1.55
CA GLN A 389 0.37 -11.64 1.97
C GLN A 389 0.78 -10.28 1.38
N THR A 390 1.83 -9.72 1.94
CA THR A 390 2.36 -8.40 1.55
C THR A 390 3.81 -8.44 1.11
N SER A 391 4.48 -9.58 1.14
CA SER A 391 5.85 -9.69 0.65
C SER A 391 6.21 -11.12 0.25
N ALA A 392 7.27 -11.24 -0.54
CA ALA A 392 7.93 -12.49 -0.87
C ALA A 392 9.44 -12.27 -1.05
N PRO A 393 10.28 -13.20 -0.60
CA PRO A 393 11.72 -13.07 -0.77
C PRO A 393 12.18 -13.45 -2.18
N VAL A 394 13.28 -12.85 -2.62
CA VAL A 394 14.06 -13.26 -3.79
C VAL A 394 15.52 -13.43 -3.35
N THR A 395 16.03 -14.64 -3.49
CA THR A 395 17.40 -15.00 -3.12
C THR A 395 18.30 -14.99 -4.34
N VAL A 396 19.37 -14.20 -4.29
CA VAL A 396 20.44 -14.18 -5.28
C VAL A 396 21.68 -14.82 -4.66
N PRO A 397 22.22 -15.93 -5.21
CA PRO A 397 23.44 -16.52 -4.69
C PRO A 397 24.63 -15.58 -4.86
N ILE A 398 25.39 -15.37 -3.78
CA ILE A 398 26.67 -14.68 -3.83
C ILE A 398 27.75 -15.72 -4.04
N VAL A 399 28.68 -15.42 -4.93
CA VAL A 399 29.85 -16.26 -5.15
C VAL A 399 30.94 -15.67 -4.27
N SER A 400 31.45 -16.51 -3.36
CA SER A 400 32.60 -16.16 -2.54
C SER A 400 33.82 -16.80 -3.17
N ASP A 401 34.89 -16.03 -3.29
CA ASP A 401 36.18 -16.55 -3.63
C ASP A 401 37.28 -16.18 -2.62
N ALA A 402 38.49 -15.88 -3.11
CA ALA A 402 39.67 -15.59 -2.29
C ALA A 402 40.47 -14.42 -2.87
N VAL A 403 39.86 -13.67 -3.80
CA VAL A 403 40.43 -12.52 -4.49
C VAL A 403 39.99 -11.30 -3.71
N ASP A 404 40.95 -10.46 -3.32
CA ASP A 404 40.63 -9.19 -2.69
C ASP A 404 40.03 -8.23 -3.74
N GLU A 405 38.78 -7.87 -3.52
CA GLU A 405 37.99 -7.03 -4.40
C GLU A 405 37.56 -5.74 -3.70
N ALA A 406 37.12 -4.76 -4.49
CA ALA A 406 36.49 -3.58 -3.90
C ALA A 406 35.10 -3.94 -3.36
N THR A 407 34.48 -3.06 -2.57
CA THR A 407 33.03 -3.16 -2.37
C THR A 407 32.33 -2.95 -3.70
N GLU A 408 31.48 -3.90 -4.07
CA GLU A 408 30.83 -3.93 -5.36
C GLU A 408 29.31 -4.00 -5.27
N ASP A 409 28.63 -3.64 -6.37
CA ASP A 409 27.19 -3.68 -6.46
C ASP A 409 26.64 -4.41 -7.69
N PHE A 410 25.45 -4.96 -7.54
CA PHE A 410 24.58 -5.40 -8.63
C PHE A 410 23.15 -4.96 -8.36
N THR A 411 22.27 -5.07 -9.35
CA THR A 411 20.86 -4.66 -9.19
C THR A 411 19.91 -5.82 -9.42
N LEU A 412 18.79 -5.83 -8.70
CA LEU A 412 17.63 -6.68 -8.95
C LEU A 412 16.49 -5.81 -9.50
N ASN A 413 16.13 -6.01 -10.76
CA ASN A 413 15.18 -5.18 -11.46
C ASN A 413 13.82 -5.89 -11.61
N LEU A 414 12.76 -5.28 -11.11
CA LEU A 414 11.38 -5.72 -11.26
C LEU A 414 10.80 -5.28 -12.60
N SER A 415 9.98 -6.14 -13.21
CA SER A 415 9.28 -5.86 -14.46
C SER A 415 7.98 -6.66 -14.57
N SER A 416 7.09 -6.27 -15.49
CA SER A 416 5.89 -7.04 -15.84
C SER A 416 5.07 -7.51 -14.63
N SER A 417 4.58 -6.57 -13.82
CA SER A 417 3.70 -6.85 -12.67
C SER A 417 2.30 -7.30 -13.10
N SER A 418 1.59 -7.94 -12.18
CA SER A 418 0.17 -8.28 -12.32
C SER A 418 -0.69 -7.04 -12.61
N THR A 419 -1.77 -7.24 -13.37
CA THR A 419 -2.75 -6.18 -13.69
C THR A 419 -3.26 -5.48 -12.44
N GLY A 420 -3.27 -4.14 -12.45
CA GLY A 420 -3.76 -3.33 -11.33
C GLY A 420 -2.75 -3.14 -10.18
N VAL A 421 -1.51 -3.60 -10.34
CA VAL A 421 -0.41 -3.35 -9.38
C VAL A 421 0.73 -2.64 -10.09
N GLY A 422 1.07 -1.42 -9.64
CA GLY A 422 2.17 -0.64 -10.21
C GLY A 422 3.52 -1.09 -9.67
N ILE A 423 4.61 -0.76 -10.35
CA ILE A 423 5.97 -0.83 -9.79
C ILE A 423 6.33 0.58 -9.35
N VAL A 424 6.49 0.77 -8.04
CA VAL A 424 6.79 2.07 -7.43
C VAL A 424 8.29 2.21 -7.24
N ASP A 425 8.90 1.15 -6.72
CA ASP A 425 10.35 0.98 -6.67
C ASP A 425 10.72 -0.33 -7.35
N GLY A 426 11.33 -0.21 -8.53
CA GLY A 426 11.61 -1.34 -9.40
C GLY A 426 13.02 -1.89 -9.27
N GLN A 427 13.88 -1.28 -8.46
CA GLN A 427 15.29 -1.63 -8.43
C GLN A 427 15.77 -1.78 -6.98
N GLY A 428 16.18 -2.99 -6.63
CA GLY A 428 16.90 -3.25 -5.39
C GLY A 428 18.39 -3.31 -5.68
N VAL A 429 19.20 -2.60 -4.91
CA VAL A 429 20.66 -2.62 -5.00
C VAL A 429 21.20 -3.67 -4.04
N GLY A 430 21.96 -4.64 -4.58
CA GLY A 430 22.73 -5.59 -3.80
C GLY A 430 24.17 -5.14 -3.71
N THR A 431 24.66 -4.85 -2.50
CA THR A 431 26.06 -4.50 -2.24
C THR A 431 26.78 -5.70 -1.63
N ILE A 432 27.89 -6.10 -2.25
CA ILE A 432 28.79 -7.16 -1.78
C ILE A 432 30.00 -6.48 -1.15
N ILE A 433 30.21 -6.75 0.14
CA ILE A 433 31.41 -6.35 0.87
C ILE A 433 32.37 -7.52 0.82
N ASP A 434 33.49 -7.32 0.14
CA ASP A 434 34.65 -8.23 0.14
C ASP A 434 35.05 -8.59 1.59
N ASP A 435 35.28 -9.87 1.85
CA ASP A 435 35.73 -10.36 3.15
C ASP A 435 37.12 -11.02 3.15
N ASP A 436 37.90 -10.73 2.11
CA ASP A 436 39.26 -11.22 1.92
C ASP A 436 40.34 -10.24 2.44
N ARG A 437 41.59 -10.72 2.51
CA ARG A 437 42.75 -9.99 3.07
C ARG A 437 43.77 -9.71 1.96
N ASP A 438 44.17 -8.45 1.79
CA ASP A 438 45.02 -7.94 0.70
C ASP A 438 46.54 -8.16 0.88
N GLY A 439 46.96 -8.91 1.91
CA GLY A 439 48.36 -9.29 2.15
C GLY A 439 48.57 -10.30 3.27
N SER A 440 49.82 -10.72 3.50
CA SER A 440 50.17 -11.71 4.54
C SER A 440 51.34 -11.25 5.40
N PHE A 441 51.35 -11.75 6.63
CA PHE A 441 52.48 -11.63 7.53
C PHE A 441 53.47 -12.78 7.33
N SER A 442 54.77 -12.49 7.34
CA SER A 442 55.84 -13.49 7.49
C SER A 442 56.67 -13.23 8.74
N CYS A 443 57.24 -14.29 9.32
CA CYS A 443 58.10 -14.17 10.49
C CYS A 443 59.11 -15.32 10.53
N THR A 444 60.31 -15.07 11.04
CA THR A 444 61.35 -16.09 11.18
C THR A 444 62.25 -15.78 12.35
N GLY A 445 62.44 -16.75 13.24
CA GLY A 445 63.42 -16.69 14.32
C GLY A 445 64.60 -17.61 14.03
N THR A 446 65.83 -17.12 14.14
CA THR A 446 67.05 -17.94 14.03
C THR A 446 67.96 -17.66 15.23
N ALA A 447 68.11 -18.65 16.10
CA ALA A 447 68.90 -18.47 17.32
C ALA A 447 70.40 -18.35 17.03
N ALA A 448 70.95 -19.11 16.09
CA ALA A 448 72.31 -18.92 15.62
C ALA A 448 72.46 -19.23 14.12
N ASP A 449 73.22 -18.41 13.42
CA ASP A 449 73.75 -18.68 12.08
C ASP A 449 75.26 -18.57 12.15
N VAL A 450 75.95 -19.71 12.04
CA VAL A 450 77.41 -19.79 12.13
C VAL A 450 77.95 -20.17 10.75
N ALA A 451 78.36 -19.17 9.97
CA ALA A 451 78.84 -19.33 8.59
C ALA A 451 77.89 -20.13 7.68
N GLY A 452 76.58 -19.84 7.75
CA GLY A 452 75.54 -20.48 6.96
C GLY A 452 74.95 -21.75 7.61
N ILE A 453 75.50 -22.19 8.75
CA ILE A 453 74.91 -23.26 9.54
C ILE A 453 73.90 -22.64 10.51
N THR A 454 72.62 -22.74 10.18
CA THR A 454 71.52 -22.25 11.02
C THR A 454 71.11 -23.27 12.07
N VAL A 455 70.94 -22.84 13.32
CA VAL A 455 70.57 -23.67 14.47
C VAL A 455 69.38 -23.05 15.20
N ALA A 456 68.39 -23.89 15.51
CA ALA A 456 67.11 -23.52 16.11
C ALA A 456 66.44 -22.40 15.29
N VAL A 457 65.83 -22.80 14.17
CA VAL A 457 65.07 -21.92 13.28
C VAL A 457 63.58 -22.17 13.48
N ALA A 458 62.83 -21.17 13.92
CA ALA A 458 61.38 -21.21 14.02
C ALA A 458 60.76 -20.46 12.84
N ASN A 459 59.86 -21.15 12.13
CA ASN A 459 59.28 -20.81 10.84
C ASN A 459 60.32 -20.60 9.72
N PRO A 460 60.14 -21.15 8.50
CA PRO A 460 61.05 -20.87 7.39
C PRO A 460 60.93 -19.42 6.90
N ALA A 461 62.05 -18.88 6.38
CA ALA A 461 62.09 -17.54 5.80
C ALA A 461 61.10 -17.38 4.64
N ASN A 462 60.47 -16.21 4.56
CA ASN A 462 59.54 -15.80 3.50
C ASN A 462 58.29 -16.71 3.35
N LEU A 463 57.94 -17.48 4.38
CA LEU A 463 56.67 -18.19 4.46
C LEU A 463 55.69 -17.46 5.39
N PRO A 464 54.37 -17.66 5.22
CA PRO A 464 53.38 -17.12 6.13
C PRO A 464 53.75 -17.42 7.59
N CYS A 465 53.56 -16.42 8.44
CA CYS A 465 53.84 -16.54 9.87
C CYS A 465 52.90 -17.57 10.49
N VAL A 466 53.47 -18.47 11.28
CA VAL A 466 52.75 -19.46 12.09
C VAL A 466 53.45 -19.62 13.43
N ASP A 467 52.68 -20.08 14.41
CA ASP A 467 53.19 -20.47 15.70
C ASP A 467 54.20 -21.63 15.59
N ASP A 468 55.47 -21.35 15.84
CA ASP A 468 56.54 -22.34 15.85
C ASP A 468 57.52 -22.04 16.97
N SER A 469 58.12 -23.09 17.53
CA SER A 469 59.22 -22.95 18.48
C SER A 469 60.22 -24.08 18.31
N LYS A 470 61.51 -23.72 18.28
CA LYS A 470 62.63 -24.67 18.23
C LYS A 470 63.62 -24.35 19.34
N THR A 471 64.03 -25.37 20.06
CA THR A 471 65.06 -25.26 21.11
C THR A 471 66.17 -26.28 20.92
N VAL A 472 67.42 -25.86 21.04
CA VAL A 472 68.62 -26.69 21.02
C VAL A 472 69.42 -26.44 22.29
N ALA A 473 69.79 -27.49 23.03
CA ALA A 473 70.37 -27.36 24.37
C ALA A 473 71.75 -26.69 24.40
N SER A 474 72.58 -26.93 23.38
CA SER A 474 73.88 -26.27 23.21
C SER A 474 74.43 -26.55 21.83
N ILE A 475 75.36 -25.71 21.38
CA ILE A 475 76.16 -25.95 20.15
C ILE A 475 77.63 -25.68 20.40
N SER A 476 78.47 -26.34 19.61
CA SER A 476 79.89 -26.03 19.49
C SER A 476 80.27 -26.14 18.01
N LEU A 477 80.32 -25.01 17.32
CA LEU A 477 80.57 -24.92 15.88
C LEU A 477 81.83 -24.12 15.59
N ASN A 478 82.45 -24.38 14.44
CA ASN A 478 83.61 -23.64 13.95
C ASN A 478 83.24 -22.93 12.64
N ALA A 479 83.59 -21.65 12.53
CA ALA A 479 83.47 -20.83 11.33
C ALA A 479 84.83 -20.21 11.01
N GLY A 480 85.60 -20.85 10.13
CA GLY A 480 86.99 -20.46 9.87
C GLY A 480 87.85 -20.59 11.13
N LEU A 481 88.34 -19.44 11.63
CA LEU A 481 89.14 -19.37 12.87
C LEU A 481 88.28 -19.14 14.13
N LEU A 482 86.97 -18.89 13.98
CA LEU A 482 86.06 -18.66 15.09
C LEU A 482 85.54 -19.99 15.62
N ASN A 483 85.65 -20.20 16.93
CA ASN A 483 84.96 -21.27 17.65
C ASN A 483 83.81 -20.64 18.46
N VAL A 484 82.57 -21.06 18.17
CA VAL A 484 81.35 -20.56 18.78
C VAL A 484 80.76 -21.67 19.65
N LYS A 485 80.67 -21.41 20.96
CA LYS A 485 79.99 -22.29 21.91
C LYS A 485 78.85 -21.54 22.56
N SER A 486 77.66 -22.09 22.47
CA SER A 486 76.47 -21.52 23.09
C SER A 486 75.75 -22.57 23.90
N ASN A 487 75.10 -22.12 24.97
CA ASN A 487 74.13 -22.91 25.71
C ASN A 487 72.77 -22.87 24.97
N THR A 488 71.67 -23.03 25.70
CA THR A 488 70.31 -23.10 25.16
C THR A 488 70.05 -22.03 24.10
N LEU A 489 69.65 -22.48 22.92
CA LEU A 489 69.26 -21.68 21.78
C LEU A 489 67.78 -21.91 21.54
N THR A 490 66.98 -20.87 21.59
CA THR A 490 65.54 -20.95 21.37
C THR A 490 65.15 -19.93 20.31
N ALA A 491 64.40 -20.36 19.31
CA ALA A 491 63.67 -19.47 18.42
C ALA A 491 62.18 -19.74 18.55
N SER A 492 61.36 -18.71 18.44
CA SER A 492 59.92 -18.83 18.38
C SER A 492 59.31 -17.79 17.45
N THR A 493 58.18 -18.14 16.86
CA THR A 493 57.31 -17.27 16.08
C THR A 493 55.88 -17.38 16.59
N ASP A 494 55.13 -16.31 16.45
CA ASP A 494 53.75 -16.16 16.93
C ASP A 494 52.98 -15.27 15.94
N LEU A 495 51.83 -15.75 15.47
CA LEU A 495 50.86 -14.95 14.73
C LEU A 495 49.65 -14.69 15.63
N THR A 496 49.44 -13.43 15.99
CA THR A 496 48.30 -13.05 16.84
C THR A 496 47.34 -12.12 16.07
N PRO A 497 46.05 -12.45 15.91
CA PRO A 497 45.45 -13.76 16.11
C PRO A 497 45.81 -14.74 14.97
N ASP A 498 45.64 -16.05 15.20
CA ASP A 498 45.87 -17.11 14.21
C ASP A 498 44.80 -17.17 13.08
N ASP A 499 44.20 -16.04 12.68
CA ASP A 499 43.03 -15.98 11.80
C ASP A 499 43.27 -15.12 10.55
N GLN A 500 44.16 -15.58 9.66
CA GLN A 500 44.41 -14.89 8.39
C GLN A 500 43.19 -14.81 7.44
N SER A 501 42.09 -15.50 7.74
CA SER A 501 40.84 -15.47 6.97
C SER A 501 39.79 -14.49 7.50
N LEU A 502 40.14 -13.64 8.48
CA LEU A 502 39.26 -12.56 8.93
C LEU A 502 39.79 -11.22 8.45
N PRO A 503 38.92 -10.20 8.30
CA PRO A 503 39.34 -8.85 7.97
C PRO A 503 40.37 -8.33 8.99
N PRO A 504 41.43 -7.64 8.54
CA PRO A 504 42.51 -7.22 9.42
C PRO A 504 42.05 -6.21 10.48
N ALA A 505 42.65 -6.29 11.66
CA ALA A 505 42.35 -5.44 12.81
C ALA A 505 43.61 -4.81 13.43
N ALA A 506 43.43 -3.69 14.13
CA ALA A 506 44.52 -3.09 14.89
C ALA A 506 44.97 -4.04 16.01
N GLY A 507 46.26 -4.34 16.05
CA GLY A 507 46.84 -5.31 16.98
C GLY A 507 47.21 -6.65 16.35
N ASP A 508 46.70 -6.94 15.14
CA ASP A 508 47.14 -8.10 14.36
C ASP A 508 48.65 -8.00 14.14
N ARG A 509 49.37 -9.06 14.47
CA ARG A 509 50.82 -9.00 14.56
C ARG A 509 51.46 -10.36 14.30
N ALA A 510 52.52 -10.34 13.49
CA ALA A 510 53.54 -11.36 13.49
C ALA A 510 54.71 -10.97 14.39
N LEU A 511 55.11 -11.88 15.28
CA LEU A 511 56.22 -11.73 16.20
C LEU A 511 57.22 -12.87 16.00
N SER A 512 58.50 -12.54 15.89
CA SER A 512 59.58 -13.52 16.00
C SER A 512 60.51 -13.17 17.15
N THR A 513 60.98 -14.19 17.83
CA THR A 513 61.94 -14.10 18.94
C THR A 513 63.05 -15.10 18.73
N ALA A 514 64.28 -14.68 18.99
CA ALA A 514 65.44 -15.55 19.00
C ALA A 514 66.27 -15.27 20.25
N LYS A 515 66.57 -16.30 21.03
CA LYS A 515 67.25 -16.23 22.30
C LYS A 515 68.41 -17.21 22.33
N VAL A 516 69.55 -16.76 22.82
CA VAL A 516 70.71 -17.60 23.10
C VAL A 516 71.17 -17.31 24.51
N ASP A 517 71.33 -18.35 25.33
CA ASP A 517 71.96 -18.22 26.63
C ASP A 517 73.47 -18.00 26.48
N LYS A 518 74.25 -18.13 27.56
CA LYS A 518 75.69 -17.85 27.57
C LYS A 518 76.43 -18.37 26.32
N THR A 519 77.08 -17.45 25.60
CA THR A 519 77.88 -17.75 24.40
C THR A 519 79.32 -17.30 24.56
N THR A 520 80.25 -18.11 24.06
CA THR A 520 81.67 -17.74 23.91
C THR A 520 82.07 -17.85 22.44
N VAL A 521 82.64 -16.78 21.88
CA VAL A 521 83.24 -16.75 20.55
C VAL A 521 84.74 -16.50 20.70
N SER A 522 85.58 -17.41 20.19
CA SER A 522 87.03 -17.33 20.37
C SER A 522 87.81 -17.54 19.06
N ALA A 523 88.90 -16.78 18.87
CA ALA A 523 89.85 -16.91 17.77
C ALA A 523 91.19 -16.24 18.12
N LEU A 524 92.32 -16.92 17.92
CA LEU A 524 93.70 -16.35 17.97
C LEU A 524 93.89 -15.07 18.82
N GLY A 525 93.73 -15.16 20.15
CA GLY A 525 93.93 -14.04 21.09
C GLY A 525 92.71 -13.13 21.31
N LEU A 526 91.59 -13.42 20.67
CA LEU A 526 90.28 -12.83 20.89
C LEU A 526 89.36 -13.84 21.60
N ASN A 527 88.72 -13.41 22.69
CA ASN A 527 87.68 -14.12 23.41
C ASN A 527 86.53 -13.16 23.72
N ILE A 528 85.36 -13.42 23.13
CA ILE A 528 84.12 -12.67 23.34
C ILE A 528 83.20 -13.54 24.19
N GLU A 529 82.77 -13.03 25.34
CA GLU A 529 81.80 -13.69 26.21
C GLU A 529 80.52 -12.87 26.27
N LEU A 530 79.41 -13.52 25.91
CA LEU A 530 78.07 -12.97 25.92
C LEU A 530 77.24 -13.63 27.01
N GLY A 531 76.46 -12.81 27.71
CA GLY A 531 75.40 -13.28 28.60
C GLY A 531 74.21 -13.84 27.81
N VAL A 532 73.03 -13.81 28.41
CA VAL A 532 71.79 -14.06 27.66
C VAL A 532 71.62 -12.95 26.62
N ILE A 533 71.37 -13.35 25.38
CA ILE A 533 71.04 -12.48 24.27
C ILE A 533 69.68 -12.85 23.71
N GLU A 534 68.88 -11.83 23.43
CA GLU A 534 67.54 -11.97 22.86
C GLU A 534 67.33 -10.92 21.78
N ALA A 535 66.75 -11.32 20.66
CA ALA A 535 66.27 -10.44 19.61
C ALA A 535 64.77 -10.69 19.40
N GLN A 536 64.03 -9.61 19.22
CA GLN A 536 62.63 -9.63 18.84
C GLN A 536 62.41 -8.76 17.62
N ALA A 537 61.58 -9.21 16.70
CA ALA A 537 61.12 -8.43 15.56
C ALA A 537 59.62 -8.64 15.39
N SER A 538 58.87 -7.56 15.16
CA SER A 538 57.43 -7.64 14.95
C SER A 538 56.96 -6.74 13.82
N ALA A 539 56.01 -7.25 13.06
CA ALA A 539 55.20 -6.50 12.11
C ALA A 539 53.76 -6.51 12.62
N SER A 540 53.18 -5.34 12.89
CA SER A 540 51.83 -5.22 13.47
C SER A 540 50.99 -4.18 12.75
N CYS A 541 49.69 -4.42 12.63
CA CYS A 541 48.76 -3.42 12.13
C CYS A 541 48.44 -2.40 13.23
N VAL A 542 48.71 -1.13 12.95
CA VAL A 542 48.39 0.00 13.84
C VAL A 542 47.48 0.98 13.11
N ALA A 543 46.68 1.75 13.86
CA ALA A 543 45.86 2.80 13.28
C ALA A 543 46.75 3.94 12.73
N GLY A 544 46.51 4.35 11.49
CA GLY A 544 47.22 5.44 10.84
C GLY A 544 46.29 6.36 10.03
N PRO A 545 46.82 7.46 9.46
CA PRO A 545 46.05 8.31 8.56
C PRO A 545 45.67 7.51 7.30
N GLY A 546 44.36 7.29 7.10
CA GLY A 546 43.85 6.57 5.93
C GLY A 546 43.61 5.06 6.12
N GLY A 547 43.64 4.55 7.36
CA GLY A 547 43.28 3.15 7.65
C GLY A 547 44.26 2.48 8.61
N LEU A 548 44.26 1.14 8.61
CA LEU A 548 45.34 0.39 9.22
C LEU A 548 46.63 0.61 8.41
N GLN A 549 47.78 0.58 9.09
CA GLN A 549 49.10 0.70 8.48
C GLN A 549 50.05 -0.26 9.19
N PRO A 550 51.04 -0.84 8.49
CA PRO A 550 52.03 -1.69 9.12
C PRO A 550 52.99 -0.85 9.98
N ALA A 551 53.24 -1.31 11.20
CA ALA A 551 54.30 -0.83 12.08
C ALA A 551 55.30 -1.94 12.35
N PHE A 552 56.57 -1.57 12.25
CA PHE A 552 57.69 -2.46 12.47
C PHE A 552 58.42 -2.09 13.76
N ALA A 553 58.74 -3.09 14.57
CA ALA A 553 59.57 -2.92 15.74
C ALA A 553 60.64 -4.00 15.81
N GLY A 554 61.83 -3.61 16.21
CA GLY A 554 62.94 -4.50 16.49
C GLY A 554 63.58 -4.10 17.81
N SER A 555 63.96 -5.10 18.62
CA SER A 555 64.71 -4.84 19.85
C SER A 555 65.63 -5.99 20.20
N SER A 556 66.75 -5.68 20.86
CA SER A 556 67.58 -6.70 21.46
C SER A 556 67.89 -6.41 22.92
N ASN A 557 68.04 -7.49 23.68
CA ASN A 557 68.56 -7.48 25.03
C ASN A 557 69.88 -8.27 25.05
N ILE A 558 70.96 -7.63 25.50
CA ILE A 558 72.28 -8.26 25.64
C ILE A 558 72.69 -8.07 27.09
N ALA A 559 72.50 -9.10 27.91
CA ALA A 559 72.62 -9.00 29.36
C ALA A 559 74.05 -8.62 29.83
N SER A 560 75.08 -9.07 29.09
CA SER A 560 76.47 -8.71 29.35
C SER A 560 77.35 -9.01 28.15
N LEU A 561 78.40 -8.20 27.95
CA LEU A 561 79.46 -8.43 26.98
C LEU A 561 80.83 -8.27 27.65
N LYS A 562 81.74 -9.22 27.42
CA LYS A 562 83.16 -9.07 27.71
C LYS A 562 84.00 -9.37 26.48
N ILE A 563 85.04 -8.57 26.25
CA ILE A 563 86.05 -8.79 25.20
C ILE A 563 87.40 -8.92 25.88
N ASN A 564 88.06 -10.07 25.72
CA ASN A 564 89.33 -10.40 26.38
C ASN A 564 89.30 -10.17 27.90
N GLY A 565 88.17 -10.46 28.54
CA GLY A 565 87.95 -10.28 29.97
C GLY A 565 87.52 -8.87 30.40
N VAL A 566 87.54 -7.89 29.50
CA VAL A 566 87.10 -6.51 29.78
C VAL A 566 85.61 -6.37 29.53
N ALA A 567 84.86 -5.93 30.53
CA ALA A 567 83.43 -5.67 30.39
C ALA A 567 83.16 -4.47 29.49
N VAL A 568 82.21 -4.62 28.57
CA VAL A 568 81.73 -3.57 27.68
C VAL A 568 80.28 -3.28 28.03
N THR A 569 79.95 -2.02 28.30
CA THR A 569 78.57 -1.61 28.52
C THR A 569 77.80 -1.67 27.21
N VAL A 570 76.72 -2.44 27.18
CA VAL A 570 75.83 -2.58 26.02
C VAL A 570 74.52 -1.87 26.36
N GLY A 571 74.12 -0.94 25.50
CA GLY A 571 72.81 -0.29 25.58
C GLY A 571 71.86 -0.83 24.51
N SER A 572 70.71 -0.18 24.37
CA SER A 572 69.71 -0.47 23.34
C SER A 572 69.94 0.28 22.02
N ALA A 573 71.12 0.89 21.83
CA ALA A 573 71.50 1.55 20.58
C ALA A 573 72.45 0.65 19.78
N PRO A 574 72.41 0.70 18.43
CA PRO A 574 73.37 -0.04 17.61
C PRO A 574 74.82 0.33 17.96
N LEU A 575 75.69 -0.67 18.09
CA LEU A 575 77.10 -0.48 18.42
C LEU A 575 77.99 -1.37 17.55
N THR A 576 78.97 -0.77 16.88
CA THR A 576 79.99 -1.50 16.11
C THR A 576 81.35 -1.34 16.77
N ILE A 577 81.96 -2.46 17.15
CA ILE A 577 83.26 -2.53 17.79
C ILE A 577 84.26 -3.11 16.77
N PRO A 578 85.30 -2.36 16.36
CA PRO A 578 86.33 -2.91 15.48
C PRO A 578 87.14 -3.97 16.24
N LEU A 579 87.40 -5.09 15.58
CA LEU A 579 88.22 -6.19 16.07
C LEU A 579 89.47 -6.31 15.20
N LEU A 580 90.50 -6.97 15.73
CA LEU A 580 91.75 -7.20 14.98
C LEU A 580 91.51 -7.97 13.66
N ILE A 581 90.48 -8.82 13.62
CA ILE A 581 90.16 -9.68 12.49
C ILE A 581 88.78 -9.38 11.87
N GLY A 582 88.19 -8.21 12.15
CA GLY A 582 86.84 -7.89 11.67
C GLY A 582 86.08 -6.86 12.51
N SER A 583 84.77 -7.06 12.71
CA SER A 583 83.93 -6.21 13.55
C SER A 583 82.88 -7.00 14.31
N LEU A 584 82.57 -6.56 15.53
CA LEU A 584 81.44 -7.02 16.33
C LEU A 584 80.33 -5.95 16.28
N LYS A 585 79.18 -6.29 15.72
CA LYS A 585 77.99 -5.44 15.67
C LYS A 585 76.99 -5.92 16.70
N LEU A 586 76.38 -4.99 17.43
CA LEU A 586 75.38 -5.26 18.45
C LEU A 586 74.11 -4.48 18.15
N ASN A 587 72.97 -5.13 18.43
CA ASN A 587 71.65 -4.53 18.40
C ASN A 587 71.37 -3.76 17.09
N SER A 588 71.44 -4.48 15.97
CA SER A 588 71.19 -3.95 14.65
C SER A 588 69.73 -4.17 14.26
N THR A 589 69.00 -3.09 13.99
CA THR A 589 67.66 -3.12 13.41
C THR A 589 67.72 -2.56 12.00
N VAL A 590 67.25 -3.33 11.03
CA VAL A 590 67.11 -2.88 9.64
C VAL A 590 65.66 -3.04 9.25
N VAL A 591 65.05 -1.97 8.75
CA VAL A 591 63.70 -1.98 8.17
C VAL A 591 63.83 -1.58 6.71
N GLU A 592 63.55 -2.49 5.80
CA GLU A 592 63.66 -2.27 4.35
C GLU A 592 62.60 -3.11 3.63
N ASN A 593 61.90 -2.50 2.68
CA ASN A 593 60.91 -3.16 1.81
C ASN A 593 59.85 -4.01 2.55
N GLY A 594 59.30 -3.51 3.66
CA GLY A 594 58.27 -4.23 4.43
C GLY A 594 58.82 -5.23 5.45
N VAL A 595 60.13 -5.47 5.44
CA VAL A 595 60.80 -6.44 6.33
C VAL A 595 61.51 -5.71 7.46
N VAL A 596 61.28 -6.13 8.71
CA VAL A 596 62.13 -5.79 9.85
C VAL A 596 63.01 -6.97 10.22
N THR A 597 64.32 -6.74 10.24
CA THR A 597 65.32 -7.69 10.70
C THR A 597 66.04 -7.13 11.91
N GLN A 598 66.00 -7.88 13.01
CA GLN A 598 66.70 -7.60 14.25
C GLN A 598 67.81 -8.62 14.48
N GLU A 599 69.04 -8.14 14.62
CA GLU A 599 70.19 -8.97 14.98
C GLU A 599 70.77 -8.48 16.31
N ALA A 600 70.74 -9.32 17.34
CA ALA A 600 71.31 -8.96 18.63
C ALA A 600 72.83 -8.87 18.55
N VAL A 601 73.48 -9.86 17.94
CA VAL A 601 74.93 -9.90 17.80
C VAL A 601 75.32 -10.44 16.44
N ALA A 602 76.20 -9.71 15.73
CA ALA A 602 76.87 -10.21 14.52
C ALA A 602 78.39 -10.04 14.64
N VAL A 603 79.15 -11.08 14.29
CA VAL A 603 80.60 -11.06 14.19
C VAL A 603 80.99 -11.26 12.75
N ASP A 604 81.53 -10.21 12.15
CA ASP A 604 81.91 -10.18 10.75
C ASP A 604 83.43 -10.25 10.65
N THR A 605 83.94 -11.22 9.90
CA THR A 605 85.36 -11.34 9.56
C THR A 605 85.49 -11.52 8.05
N PRO A 606 86.70 -11.36 7.46
CA PRO A 606 86.89 -11.59 6.02
C PRO A 606 86.54 -13.00 5.54
N LEU A 607 86.48 -14.00 6.43
CA LEU A 607 86.29 -15.41 6.09
C LEU A 607 85.02 -16.04 6.69
N ALA A 608 84.30 -15.33 7.55
CA ALA A 608 83.14 -15.85 8.25
C ALA A 608 82.21 -14.74 8.75
N HIS A 609 80.90 -15.02 8.71
CA HIS A 609 79.82 -14.23 9.27
C HIS A 609 79.11 -15.08 10.32
N VAL A 610 78.96 -14.57 11.54
CA VAL A 610 78.27 -15.26 12.63
C VAL A 610 77.20 -14.34 13.19
N VAL A 611 75.94 -14.77 13.16
CA VAL A 611 74.82 -14.06 13.80
C VAL A 611 74.30 -14.88 14.96
N LEU A 612 74.09 -14.24 16.10
CA LEU A 612 73.49 -14.83 17.28
C LEU A 612 72.26 -14.02 17.66
N ALA A 613 71.14 -14.72 17.82
CA ALA A 613 69.80 -14.17 17.97
C ALA A 613 69.42 -13.21 16.83
N LYS A 614 68.85 -13.79 15.76
CA LYS A 614 68.25 -13.07 14.63
C LYS A 614 66.73 -13.28 14.63
N ALA A 615 65.98 -12.20 14.61
CA ALA A 615 64.53 -12.20 14.50
C ALA A 615 64.12 -11.38 13.26
N GLN A 616 63.15 -11.87 12.50
CA GLN A 616 62.62 -11.21 11.32
C GLN A 616 61.09 -11.25 11.32
N ALA A 617 60.45 -10.15 10.95
CA ALA A 617 59.01 -10.07 10.67
C ALA A 617 58.77 -9.19 9.45
N ASP A 618 57.73 -9.49 8.69
CA ASP A 618 57.49 -8.88 7.38
C ASP A 618 55.99 -8.75 7.12
N VAL A 619 55.64 -7.75 6.33
CA VAL A 619 54.34 -7.61 5.67
C VAL A 619 54.57 -7.56 4.16
N HIS A 620 53.90 -8.43 3.43
CA HIS A 620 54.01 -8.42 1.98
C HIS A 620 52.65 -8.62 1.33
N GLY A 621 52.55 -8.13 0.10
CA GLY A 621 51.42 -8.38 -0.76
C GLY A 621 51.24 -9.88 -1.02
N SER A 622 50.02 -10.26 -1.38
CA SER A 622 49.75 -11.60 -1.89
C SER A 622 50.24 -11.75 -3.33
N ALA A 623 50.16 -12.96 -3.88
CA ALA A 623 50.45 -13.18 -5.30
C ALA A 623 49.47 -12.40 -6.22
N ALA A 624 48.23 -12.18 -5.76
CA ALA A 624 47.20 -11.42 -6.47
C ALA A 624 47.35 -9.90 -6.27
N HIS A 625 47.84 -9.48 -5.10
CA HIS A 625 48.07 -8.08 -4.74
C HIS A 625 49.54 -7.86 -4.37
N PRO A 626 50.50 -7.87 -5.32
CA PRO A 626 51.93 -7.79 -5.00
C PRO A 626 52.36 -6.51 -4.27
N GLY A 627 51.51 -5.47 -4.30
CA GLY A 627 51.69 -4.22 -3.57
C GLY A 627 50.73 -4.03 -2.38
N GLY A 628 49.89 -5.01 -2.06
CA GLY A 628 48.96 -4.99 -0.94
C GLY A 628 49.68 -5.21 0.40
N SER A 629 48.95 -5.06 1.50
CA SER A 629 49.50 -5.23 2.85
C SER A 629 48.49 -5.92 3.76
N PRO A 630 48.86 -6.89 4.60
CA PRO A 630 47.95 -7.48 5.61
C PRO A 630 47.38 -6.46 6.60
N CYS A 631 47.84 -5.21 6.54
CA CYS A 631 47.39 -4.11 7.36
C CYS A 631 46.66 -3.03 6.58
N THR A 632 46.14 -3.30 5.38
CA THR A 632 45.30 -2.33 4.67
C THR A 632 43.83 -2.61 4.96
N ARG A 633 43.05 -1.53 5.01
CA ARG A 633 41.59 -1.56 5.11
C ARG A 633 41.02 -0.27 4.53
#